data_AF-A0A1W1C6H6-F1
#
_entry.id   AF-A0A1W1C6H6-F1
#
_cell.length_a   1.000
_cell.length_b   1.000
_cell.length_c   1.000
_cell.angle_alpha   90.00
_cell.angle_beta   90.00
_cell.angle_gamma   90.00
#
_symmetry.space_group_name_H-M   'P 1'
#
loop_
_entity.id
_entity.type
_entity.pdbx_description
1 polymer ?
#
loop_
_entity_poly.entity_id
_entity_poly.type
_entity_poly.pdbx_seq_one_letter_code
_entity_poly.pdbx_strand_id
1 'polypeptide(L)'
;MKKSIVLSGIAALALFSLVGCGGSDSSDNTQTGTGYYVDSAVAGVDYTCGNRSGVTGSDGKFVFEKGQDCTFKLNNIPLRSVPASDLADGTKIVENNTTVAQLLQSIDTDGNVSNGIQISKEVAQAVEEAIKNLNVTTPKVDEVVKHLDTVVEEVKQKVGEDKFKGRVRTLEEVQEHLKNTEAEVTKEFIAGKTFYVVGNGDDGIWYGKAEFSKDLTNLKWTDFYDPEDSGTASIQLDGNKLIFLGDDDGSYTIIGSLKGDYIEITDYYGDGTVESHTRAYFDKAKADAYVKSLKNSSETSYNGTTEQTKELVAGKVFYIPYYENNQGVIEKITFNDDATSLT
;
A
#
# COMPACT_ATOMS: atom_id res chain seq x y z
N MET A 1 53.08 22.35 -56.50
CA MET A 1 51.70 22.89 -56.42
C MET A 1 51.61 23.79 -55.19
N LYS A 2 51.45 25.11 -55.45
CA LYS A 2 50.76 26.18 -54.68
C LYS A 2 50.83 26.15 -53.14
N LYS A 3 51.71 26.95 -52.51
CA LYS A 3 51.63 28.40 -52.13
C LYS A 3 50.82 28.69 -50.86
N SER A 4 51.55 29.25 -49.90
CA SER A 4 51.20 30.02 -48.68
C SER A 4 50.03 31.00 -48.81
N ILE A 5 49.40 31.39 -47.67
CA ILE A 5 49.28 32.79 -47.18
C ILE A 5 48.48 32.88 -45.85
N VAL A 6 48.88 33.88 -45.06
CA VAL A 6 48.50 34.37 -43.72
C VAL A 6 47.20 35.20 -43.75
N LEU A 7 46.48 35.34 -42.62
CA LEU A 7 45.85 36.57 -42.04
C LEU A 7 44.79 36.15 -40.99
N SER A 8 44.93 36.46 -39.69
CA SER A 8 44.67 37.75 -38.99
C SER A 8 43.20 38.17 -38.96
N GLY A 9 42.60 38.20 -37.76
CA GLY A 9 41.25 38.69 -37.51
C GLY A 9 40.97 38.86 -36.01
N ILE A 10 41.34 40.02 -35.48
CA ILE A 10 41.02 40.56 -34.15
C ILE A 10 39.50 40.79 -34.02
N ALA A 11 38.89 40.41 -32.89
CA ALA A 11 37.67 41.08 -32.39
C ALA A 11 37.39 40.81 -30.91
N ALA A 12 37.46 41.90 -30.13
CA ALA A 12 36.64 42.26 -28.98
C ALA A 12 36.69 41.42 -27.68
N LEU A 13 37.50 41.94 -26.74
CA LEU A 13 37.26 41.88 -25.30
C LEU A 13 35.91 42.56 -24.98
N ALA A 14 34.99 41.82 -24.37
CA ALA A 14 33.86 42.38 -23.63
C ALA A 14 33.80 41.70 -22.26
N LEU A 15 34.22 42.45 -21.24
CA LEU A 15 34.03 42.13 -19.82
C LEU A 15 32.54 42.25 -19.50
N PHE A 16 31.88 41.11 -19.26
CA PHE A 16 30.65 41.07 -18.48
C PHE A 16 30.97 40.53 -17.09
N SER A 17 30.86 41.42 -16.13
CA SER A 17 30.80 41.17 -14.70
C SER A 17 29.69 40.17 -14.39
N LEU A 18 30.06 38.94 -14.04
CA LEU A 18 29.17 37.99 -13.39
C LEU A 18 28.99 38.42 -11.92
N VAL A 19 27.88 39.08 -11.65
CA VAL A 19 27.29 39.10 -10.30
C VAL A 19 26.65 37.74 -10.11
N GLY A 20 27.41 36.82 -9.51
CA GLY A 20 26.88 35.55 -9.00
C GLY A 20 26.04 35.83 -7.77
N CYS A 21 24.73 35.97 -7.96
CA CYS A 21 23.75 35.90 -6.88
C CYS A 21 23.82 34.48 -6.31
N GLY A 22 24.32 34.33 -5.09
CA GLY A 22 24.24 33.11 -4.31
C GLY A 22 22.77 32.86 -3.96
N GLY A 23 22.07 32.17 -4.84
CA GLY A 23 20.84 31.48 -4.50
C GLY A 23 21.23 30.29 -3.63
N SER A 24 20.85 30.34 -2.35
CA SER A 24 20.83 29.18 -1.48
C SER A 24 19.80 28.20 -2.02
N ASP A 25 20.19 27.39 -3.00
CA ASP A 25 19.51 26.13 -3.28
C ASP A 25 19.78 25.23 -2.08
N SER A 26 18.86 25.29 -1.11
CA SER A 26 18.66 24.22 -0.15
C SER A 26 18.37 22.98 -0.99
N SER A 27 19.41 22.21 -1.29
CA SER A 27 19.30 20.90 -1.91
C SER A 27 18.54 20.00 -0.93
N ASP A 28 17.21 20.03 -1.05
CA ASP A 28 16.31 19.12 -0.38
C ASP A 28 16.66 17.71 -0.87
N ASN A 29 17.51 17.02 -0.11
CA ASN A 29 17.94 15.66 -0.40
C ASN A 29 16.84 14.64 -0.01
N THR A 30 15.58 15.07 -0.04
CA THR A 30 14.41 14.25 0.28
C THR A 30 14.14 13.32 -0.90
N GLN A 31 14.43 12.03 -0.70
CA GLN A 31 14.09 11.02 -1.70
C GLN A 31 12.58 10.93 -1.84
N THR A 32 12.10 11.01 -3.08
CA THR A 32 10.69 10.85 -3.41
C THR A 32 10.42 9.52 -4.09
N GLY A 33 9.18 9.07 -4.01
CA GLY A 33 8.63 7.98 -4.82
C GLY A 33 7.33 8.40 -5.49
N THR A 34 6.86 7.58 -6.41
CA THR A 34 5.59 7.74 -7.11
C THR A 34 4.65 6.62 -6.69
N GLY A 35 3.40 6.95 -6.34
CA GLY A 35 2.35 5.97 -6.08
C GLY A 35 1.09 6.28 -6.87
N TYR A 36 0.14 5.37 -6.87
CA TYR A 36 -1.14 5.50 -7.56
C TYR A 36 -2.28 5.17 -6.61
N TYR A 37 -3.30 6.01 -6.51
CA TYR A 37 -4.52 5.75 -5.74
C TYR A 37 -5.60 5.16 -6.66
N VAL A 38 -6.13 3.98 -6.30
CA VAL A 38 -6.85 3.13 -7.25
C VAL A 38 -8.17 2.58 -6.68
N ASP A 39 -9.27 2.95 -7.32
CA ASP A 39 -10.59 2.34 -7.39
C ASP A 39 -11.02 2.48 -8.88
N SER A 40 -10.27 1.82 -9.77
CA SER A 40 -9.76 2.43 -11.03
C SER A 40 -8.93 3.71 -10.77
N ALA A 41 -8.29 4.34 -11.76
CA ALA A 41 -7.50 5.55 -11.47
C ALA A 41 -8.35 6.63 -10.75
N VAL A 42 -8.00 7.02 -9.51
CA VAL A 42 -8.75 8.05 -8.75
C VAL A 42 -8.09 9.41 -8.95
N ALA A 43 -8.70 10.25 -9.78
CA ALA A 43 -8.21 11.57 -10.13
C ALA A 43 -8.96 12.68 -9.39
N GLY A 44 -8.27 13.77 -9.04
CA GLY A 44 -8.91 14.96 -8.46
C GLY A 44 -9.05 14.97 -6.94
N VAL A 45 -8.34 14.06 -6.25
CA VAL A 45 -8.31 14.00 -4.77
C VAL A 45 -7.05 14.67 -4.25
N ASP A 46 -7.16 15.47 -3.19
CA ASP A 46 -6.01 16.11 -2.55
C ASP A 46 -5.20 15.07 -1.76
N TYR A 47 -3.87 15.16 -1.82
CA TYR A 47 -2.98 14.35 -0.99
C TYR A 47 -1.95 15.20 -0.25
N THR A 48 -1.46 14.66 0.87
CA THR A 48 -0.30 15.18 1.62
C THR A 48 0.53 14.00 2.13
N CYS A 49 1.79 13.97 1.71
CA CYS A 49 2.75 12.90 1.90
C CYS A 49 4.10 13.48 2.34
N GLY A 50 4.31 13.64 3.65
CA GLY A 50 5.42 14.45 4.17
C GLY A 50 5.33 15.90 3.69
N ASN A 51 6.41 16.43 3.09
CA ASN A 51 6.41 17.77 2.51
C ASN A 51 5.85 17.85 1.08
N ARG A 52 5.26 16.77 0.57
CA ARG A 52 4.65 16.71 -0.78
C ARG A 52 3.14 16.81 -0.66
N SER A 53 2.55 17.82 -1.27
CA SER A 53 1.09 17.95 -1.38
C SER A 53 0.71 18.25 -2.82
N GLY A 54 -0.49 17.81 -3.22
CA GLY A 54 -1.00 18.03 -4.56
C GLY A 54 -2.36 17.39 -4.75
N VAL A 55 -2.74 17.20 -6.01
CA VAL A 55 -3.97 16.53 -6.42
C VAL A 55 -3.59 15.30 -7.24
N THR A 56 -4.29 14.18 -7.04
CA THR A 56 -4.05 12.96 -7.82
C THR A 56 -4.28 13.20 -9.31
N GLY A 57 -3.38 12.69 -10.14
CA GLY A 57 -3.44 12.81 -11.60
C GLY A 57 -4.55 11.97 -12.23
N SER A 58 -4.75 12.10 -13.55
CA SER A 58 -5.73 11.32 -14.31
C SER A 58 -5.50 9.80 -14.27
N ASP A 59 -4.27 9.38 -14.00
CA ASP A 59 -3.85 8.00 -13.78
C ASP A 59 -3.87 7.60 -12.29
N GLY A 60 -4.40 8.45 -11.41
CA GLY A 60 -4.38 8.27 -9.95
C GLY A 60 -3.03 8.59 -9.30
N LYS A 61 -2.07 9.12 -10.06
CA LYS A 61 -0.69 9.33 -9.59
C LYS A 61 -0.59 10.38 -8.49
N PHE A 62 0.21 10.10 -7.48
CA PHE A 62 0.68 11.04 -6.46
C PHE A 62 2.18 10.87 -6.22
N VAL A 63 2.82 11.91 -5.67
CA VAL A 63 4.24 11.89 -5.29
C VAL A 63 4.34 11.91 -3.77
N PHE A 64 5.18 11.06 -3.22
CA PHE A 64 5.39 10.97 -1.78
C PHE A 64 6.86 11.11 -1.40
N GLU A 65 7.12 11.59 -0.20
CA GLU A 65 8.44 11.55 0.44
C GLU A 65 8.66 10.16 1.06
N LYS A 66 9.77 9.50 0.72
CA LYS A 66 10.04 8.15 1.23
C LYS A 66 10.20 8.17 2.75
N GLY A 67 9.54 7.22 3.43
CA GLY A 67 9.57 7.13 4.89
C GLY A 67 8.55 8.04 5.59
N GLN A 68 7.72 8.77 4.86
CA GLN A 68 6.63 9.59 5.39
C GLN A 68 5.28 8.98 5.04
N ASP A 69 4.29 9.17 5.92
CA ASP A 69 2.92 8.74 5.68
C ASP A 69 2.24 9.65 4.64
N CYS A 70 1.24 9.09 3.96
CA CYS A 70 0.35 9.82 3.05
C CYS A 70 -1.06 9.91 3.61
N THR A 71 -1.72 11.05 3.38
CA THR A 71 -3.14 11.25 3.63
C THR A 71 -3.82 11.73 2.36
N PHE A 72 -5.02 11.23 2.09
CA PHE A 72 -5.87 11.59 0.96
C PHE A 72 -7.17 12.17 1.47
N LYS A 73 -7.64 13.24 0.83
CA LYS A 73 -8.85 13.95 1.23
C LYS A 73 -9.56 14.55 0.01
N LEU A 74 -10.87 14.64 0.09
CA LEU A 74 -11.66 15.46 -0.84
C LEU A 74 -11.97 16.78 -0.15
N ASN A 75 -11.22 17.84 -0.46
CA ASN A 75 -11.25 19.12 0.27
C ASN A 75 -11.01 18.91 1.78
N ASN A 76 -12.07 18.98 2.59
CA ASN A 76 -12.02 18.83 4.04
C ASN A 76 -12.49 17.45 4.53
N ILE A 77 -12.81 16.53 3.62
CA ILE A 77 -13.31 15.18 3.92
C ILE A 77 -12.12 14.21 3.90
N PRO A 78 -11.69 13.65 5.04
CA PRO A 78 -10.63 12.65 5.06
C PRO A 78 -11.11 11.37 4.38
N LEU A 79 -10.36 10.89 3.38
CA LEU A 79 -10.70 9.66 2.65
C LEU A 79 -9.84 8.50 3.13
N ARG A 80 -8.52 8.69 3.16
CA ARG A 80 -7.57 7.61 3.46
C ARG A 80 -6.30 8.11 4.11
N SER A 81 -5.71 7.27 4.95
CA SER A 81 -4.32 7.41 5.41
C SER A 81 -3.55 6.14 5.02
N VAL A 82 -2.31 6.31 4.56
CA VAL A 82 -1.43 5.23 4.11
C VAL A 82 -0.10 5.37 4.84
N PRO A 83 0.31 4.36 5.62
CA PRO A 83 1.57 4.42 6.36
C PRO A 83 2.77 4.33 5.41
N ALA A 84 3.90 4.91 5.82
CA ALA A 84 5.15 4.90 5.07
C ALA A 84 5.62 3.50 4.65
N SER A 85 5.29 2.47 5.45
CA SER A 85 5.61 1.06 5.16
C SER A 85 4.96 0.53 3.88
N ASP A 86 3.90 1.19 3.41
CA ASP A 86 3.07 0.75 2.28
C ASP A 86 3.38 1.55 1.01
N LEU A 87 4.33 2.48 1.12
CA LEU A 87 4.71 3.43 0.08
C LEU A 87 6.05 3.02 -0.56
N ALA A 88 5.97 2.09 -1.49
CA ALA A 88 7.04 1.75 -2.42
C ALA A 88 6.92 2.55 -3.72
N ASP A 89 8.04 2.76 -4.42
CA ASP A 89 8.00 3.39 -5.74
C ASP A 89 7.22 2.49 -6.72
N GLY A 90 6.25 3.07 -7.41
CA GLY A 90 5.30 2.36 -8.26
C GLY A 90 4.16 1.66 -7.50
N THR A 91 3.99 1.86 -6.19
CA THR A 91 2.90 1.22 -5.43
C THR A 91 1.53 1.62 -5.94
N LYS A 92 0.58 0.67 -5.92
CA LYS A 92 -0.83 0.90 -6.21
C LYS A 92 -1.63 0.70 -4.93
N ILE A 93 -2.17 1.80 -4.41
CA ILE A 93 -2.99 1.84 -3.21
C ILE A 93 -4.43 1.60 -3.64
N VAL A 94 -4.89 0.36 -3.56
CA VAL A 94 -6.27 0.00 -3.90
C VAL A 94 -7.22 0.40 -2.77
N GLU A 95 -8.30 1.12 -3.07
CA GLU A 95 -9.36 1.46 -2.12
C GLU A 95 -9.97 0.21 -1.49
N ASN A 96 -10.10 0.21 -0.17
CA ASN A 96 -10.58 -0.94 0.59
C ASN A 96 -11.63 -0.57 1.63
N ASN A 97 -11.96 0.72 1.75
CA ASN A 97 -13.08 1.23 2.51
C ASN A 97 -14.27 1.44 1.57
N THR A 98 -15.25 0.56 1.67
CA THR A 98 -16.48 0.59 0.86
C THR A 98 -17.22 1.93 0.95
N THR A 99 -17.22 2.60 2.11
CA THR A 99 -17.90 3.89 2.27
C THR A 99 -17.18 5.01 1.50
N VAL A 100 -15.84 5.00 1.51
CA VAL A 100 -15.00 5.92 0.72
C VAL A 100 -15.22 5.68 -0.77
N ALA A 101 -15.13 4.41 -1.20
CA ALA A 101 -15.38 4.02 -2.59
C ALA A 101 -16.79 4.41 -3.04
N GLN A 102 -17.81 4.22 -2.19
CA GLN A 102 -19.19 4.62 -2.51
C GLN A 102 -19.29 6.13 -2.77
N LEU A 103 -18.65 6.96 -1.94
CA LEU A 103 -18.61 8.40 -2.18
C LEU A 103 -17.92 8.70 -3.52
N LEU A 104 -16.69 8.21 -3.72
CA LEU A 104 -15.85 8.49 -4.90
C LEU A 104 -16.55 8.07 -6.20
N GLN A 105 -17.05 6.83 -6.26
CA GLN A 105 -17.73 6.29 -7.43
C GLN A 105 -19.08 6.98 -7.72
N SER A 106 -19.72 7.55 -6.69
CA SER A 106 -21.01 8.25 -6.88
C SER A 106 -20.84 9.67 -7.41
N ILE A 107 -19.71 10.30 -7.11
CA ILE A 107 -19.36 11.65 -7.58
C ILE A 107 -18.40 11.63 -8.77
N ASP A 108 -18.24 10.48 -9.41
CA ASP A 108 -17.50 10.36 -10.65
C ASP A 108 -18.12 11.24 -11.75
N THR A 109 -17.32 12.13 -12.34
CA THR A 109 -17.81 13.23 -13.18
C THR A 109 -18.52 12.71 -14.43
N ASP A 110 -17.99 11.67 -15.08
CA ASP A 110 -18.58 11.06 -16.27
C ASP A 110 -19.48 9.85 -15.95
N GLY A 111 -19.57 9.47 -14.67
CA GLY A 111 -20.40 8.38 -14.17
C GLY A 111 -19.93 7.00 -14.62
N ASN A 112 -18.74 6.85 -15.18
CA ASN A 112 -18.18 5.59 -15.64
C ASN A 112 -16.96 5.15 -14.83
N VAL A 113 -17.22 4.53 -13.68
CA VAL A 113 -16.16 4.04 -12.76
C VAL A 113 -15.11 3.13 -13.42
N SER A 114 -15.43 2.46 -14.54
CA SER A 114 -14.52 1.54 -15.24
C SER A 114 -13.43 2.22 -16.08
N ASN A 115 -13.55 3.52 -16.39
CA ASN A 115 -12.54 4.27 -17.17
C ASN A 115 -11.68 5.20 -16.31
N GLY A 116 -11.76 5.07 -14.98
CA GLY A 116 -11.13 5.94 -14.00
C GLY A 116 -12.14 6.88 -13.35
N ILE A 117 -12.05 7.02 -12.03
CA ILE A 117 -12.90 7.92 -11.25
C ILE A 117 -12.33 9.33 -11.35
N GLN A 118 -13.10 10.22 -11.96
CA GLN A 118 -12.69 11.59 -12.24
C GLN A 118 -13.47 12.56 -11.38
N ILE A 119 -12.80 13.24 -10.44
CA ILE A 119 -13.42 14.28 -9.64
C ILE A 119 -12.94 15.64 -10.15
N SER A 120 -13.75 16.29 -10.98
CA SER A 120 -13.46 17.67 -11.42
C SER A 120 -13.46 18.63 -10.24
N LYS A 121 -12.75 19.76 -10.39
CA LYS A 121 -12.70 20.79 -9.35
C LYS A 121 -14.09 21.33 -9.03
N GLU A 122 -14.94 21.49 -10.04
CA GLU A 122 -16.32 21.93 -9.91
C GLU A 122 -17.16 20.94 -9.12
N VAL A 123 -17.00 19.63 -9.37
CA VAL A 123 -17.68 18.57 -8.60
C VAL A 123 -17.19 18.57 -7.15
N ALA A 124 -15.87 18.62 -6.91
CA ALA A 124 -15.32 18.66 -5.55
C ALA A 124 -15.85 19.86 -4.74
N GLN A 125 -15.91 21.05 -5.37
CA GLN A 125 -16.48 22.25 -4.76
C GLN A 125 -17.97 22.10 -4.47
N ALA A 126 -18.75 21.54 -5.41
CA ALA A 126 -20.17 21.32 -5.21
C ALA A 126 -20.45 20.32 -4.07
N VAL A 127 -19.63 19.27 -3.92
CA VAL A 127 -19.71 18.35 -2.76
C VAL A 127 -19.45 19.09 -1.45
N GLU A 128 -18.43 19.94 -1.38
CA GLU A 128 -18.14 20.73 -0.17
C GLU A 128 -19.31 21.66 0.20
N GLU A 129 -19.92 22.30 -0.80
CA GLU A 129 -21.07 23.17 -0.60
C GLU A 129 -22.32 22.40 -0.15
N ALA A 130 -22.57 21.22 -0.72
CA ALA A 130 -23.68 20.37 -0.30
C ALA A 130 -23.54 19.93 1.16
N ILE A 131 -22.33 19.55 1.58
CA ILE A 131 -22.03 19.20 2.97
C ILE A 131 -22.25 20.37 3.93
N LYS A 132 -21.88 21.59 3.52
CA LYS A 132 -22.16 22.81 4.29
C LYS A 132 -23.65 23.06 4.46
N ASN A 133 -24.45 22.85 3.41
CA ASN A 133 -25.91 22.98 3.45
C ASN A 133 -26.57 21.98 4.42
N LEU A 134 -25.96 20.79 4.56
CA LEU A 134 -26.38 19.76 5.51
C LEU A 134 -25.96 20.07 6.97
N ASN A 135 -25.28 21.19 7.23
CA ASN A 135 -24.73 21.56 8.55
C ASN A 135 -23.77 20.52 9.15
N VAL A 136 -23.07 19.76 8.30
CA VAL A 136 -22.05 18.80 8.74
C VAL A 136 -20.75 19.58 9.03
N THR A 137 -20.50 19.86 10.31
CA THR A 137 -19.39 20.72 10.76
C THR A 137 -18.02 20.04 10.78
N THR A 138 -17.98 18.71 10.77
CA THR A 138 -16.75 17.91 10.64
C THR A 138 -17.04 16.73 9.71
N PRO A 139 -16.85 16.90 8.40
CA PRO A 139 -17.29 15.89 7.45
C PRO A 139 -16.39 14.68 7.49
N LYS A 140 -16.89 13.62 8.12
CA LYS A 140 -16.38 12.26 7.95
C LYS A 140 -17.15 11.61 6.81
N VAL A 141 -16.49 10.72 6.07
CA VAL A 141 -17.10 10.01 4.94
C VAL A 141 -18.39 9.29 5.35
N ASP A 142 -18.42 8.64 6.52
CA ASP A 142 -19.62 7.98 7.05
C ASP A 142 -20.81 8.91 7.28
N GLU A 143 -20.57 10.18 7.63
CA GLU A 143 -21.64 11.18 7.75
C GLU A 143 -22.11 11.66 6.38
N VAL A 144 -21.18 11.89 5.45
CA VAL A 144 -21.51 12.33 4.08
C VAL A 144 -22.36 11.27 3.37
N VAL A 145 -22.00 9.99 3.50
CA VAL A 145 -22.69 8.90 2.80
C VAL A 145 -24.12 8.67 3.31
N LYS A 146 -24.45 9.01 4.56
CA LYS A 146 -25.85 9.00 5.05
C LYS A 146 -26.76 9.96 4.28
N HIS A 147 -26.19 10.97 3.63
CA HIS A 147 -26.88 11.98 2.85
C HIS A 147 -26.48 11.95 1.37
N LEU A 148 -25.95 10.82 0.89
CA LEU A 148 -25.34 10.74 -0.45
C LEU A 148 -26.31 11.10 -1.57
N ASP A 149 -27.58 10.70 -1.47
CA ASP A 149 -28.63 11.11 -2.42
C ASP A 149 -28.75 12.63 -2.51
N THR A 150 -28.80 13.32 -1.37
CA THR A 150 -28.86 14.79 -1.33
C THR A 150 -27.59 15.41 -1.89
N VAL A 151 -26.42 14.89 -1.54
CA VAL A 151 -25.13 15.40 -2.03
C VAL A 151 -25.04 15.28 -3.55
N VAL A 152 -25.37 14.11 -4.12
CA VAL A 152 -25.31 13.87 -5.58
C VAL A 152 -26.31 14.75 -6.31
N GLU A 153 -27.53 14.91 -5.80
CA GLU A 153 -28.53 15.80 -6.41
C GLU A 153 -28.11 17.27 -6.37
N GLU A 154 -27.52 17.75 -5.26
CA GLU A 154 -27.00 19.12 -5.19
C GLU A 154 -25.82 19.34 -6.14
N VAL A 155 -24.89 18.38 -6.24
CA VAL A 155 -23.79 18.41 -7.21
C VAL A 155 -24.35 18.52 -8.63
N LYS A 156 -25.33 17.68 -8.96
CA LYS A 156 -25.98 17.66 -10.28
C LYS A 156 -26.65 19.01 -10.60
N GLN A 157 -27.35 19.60 -9.63
CA GLN A 157 -27.98 20.92 -9.78
C GLN A 157 -26.97 22.04 -9.99
N LYS A 158 -25.83 22.02 -9.28
CA LYS A 158 -24.83 23.08 -9.36
C LYS A 158 -23.91 22.97 -10.58
N VAL A 159 -23.44 21.76 -10.87
CA VAL A 159 -22.46 21.51 -11.95
C VAL A 159 -23.16 21.45 -13.31
N GLY A 160 -24.41 20.99 -13.33
CA GLY A 160 -25.21 20.82 -14.55
C GLY A 160 -25.13 19.40 -15.11
N GLU A 161 -26.26 18.90 -15.60
CA GLU A 161 -26.37 17.54 -16.12
C GLU A 161 -25.50 17.28 -17.35
N ASP A 162 -25.07 18.31 -18.08
CA ASP A 162 -24.18 18.19 -19.22
C ASP A 162 -22.74 17.83 -18.80
N LYS A 163 -22.32 18.27 -17.61
CA LYS A 163 -20.96 18.11 -17.09
C LYS A 163 -20.81 17.04 -16.02
N PHE A 164 -21.89 16.75 -15.28
CA PHE A 164 -21.90 15.74 -14.24
C PHE A 164 -22.90 14.63 -14.57
N LYS A 165 -22.39 13.40 -14.67
CA LYS A 165 -23.15 12.18 -15.00
C LYS A 165 -23.13 11.15 -13.86
N GLY A 166 -22.47 11.47 -12.75
CA GLY A 166 -22.45 10.64 -11.55
C GLY A 166 -23.84 10.38 -10.98
N ARG A 167 -23.95 9.30 -10.22
CA ARG A 167 -25.18 8.88 -9.53
C ARG A 167 -24.81 8.13 -8.26
N VAL A 168 -25.72 8.06 -7.30
CA VAL A 168 -25.54 7.19 -6.13
C VAL A 168 -25.31 5.74 -6.57
N ARG A 169 -24.23 5.14 -6.07
CA ARG A 169 -23.90 3.72 -6.25
C ARG A 169 -24.42 2.89 -5.10
N THR A 170 -24.94 1.70 -5.41
CA THR A 170 -25.31 0.74 -4.37
C THR A 170 -24.06 0.07 -3.80
N LEU A 171 -24.15 -0.50 -2.60
CA LEU A 171 -23.02 -1.20 -2.00
C LEU A 171 -22.56 -2.39 -2.85
N GLU A 172 -23.51 -3.09 -3.49
CA GLU A 172 -23.22 -4.22 -4.39
C GLU A 172 -22.39 -3.78 -5.60
N GLU A 173 -22.78 -2.66 -6.25
CA GLU A 173 -22.02 -2.10 -7.38
C GLU A 173 -20.61 -1.67 -6.95
N VAL A 174 -20.49 -1.05 -5.78
CA VAL A 174 -19.21 -0.59 -5.24
C VAL A 174 -18.28 -1.75 -4.97
N GLN A 175 -18.79 -2.80 -4.30
CA GLN A 175 -18.00 -3.99 -3.97
C GLN A 175 -17.58 -4.76 -5.22
N GLU A 176 -18.47 -4.89 -6.21
CA GLU A 176 -18.13 -5.53 -7.49
C GLU A 176 -17.01 -4.75 -8.22
N HIS A 177 -17.12 -3.43 -8.27
CA HIS A 177 -16.11 -2.59 -8.93
C HIS A 177 -14.75 -2.61 -8.20
N LEU A 178 -14.75 -2.56 -6.86
CA LEU A 178 -13.54 -2.70 -6.06
C LEU A 178 -12.86 -4.05 -6.29
N LYS A 179 -13.64 -5.13 -6.27
CA LYS A 179 -13.15 -6.48 -6.53
C LYS A 179 -12.54 -6.62 -7.93
N ASN A 180 -13.17 -6.02 -8.93
CA ASN A 180 -12.61 -5.99 -10.29
C ASN A 180 -11.30 -5.20 -10.34
N THR A 181 -11.24 -4.06 -9.64
CA THR A 181 -10.01 -3.26 -9.52
C THR A 181 -8.88 -4.05 -8.86
N GLU A 182 -9.15 -4.73 -7.75
CA GLU A 182 -8.19 -5.59 -7.06
C GLU A 182 -7.69 -6.72 -7.98
N ALA A 183 -8.58 -7.33 -8.76
CA ALA A 183 -8.21 -8.38 -9.70
C ALA A 183 -7.29 -7.86 -10.81
N GLU A 184 -7.56 -6.70 -11.40
CA GLU A 184 -6.71 -6.11 -12.44
C GLU A 184 -5.33 -5.72 -11.90
N VAL A 185 -5.28 -5.10 -10.71
CA VAL A 185 -4.02 -4.76 -10.06
C VAL A 185 -3.22 -6.02 -9.71
N THR A 186 -3.88 -7.05 -9.19
CA THR A 186 -3.23 -8.33 -8.87
C THR A 186 -2.71 -9.00 -10.13
N LYS A 187 -3.50 -9.04 -11.22
CA LYS A 187 -3.06 -9.57 -12.52
C LYS A 187 -1.79 -8.91 -13.02
N GLU A 188 -1.73 -7.58 -12.99
CA GLU A 188 -0.54 -6.84 -13.40
C GLU A 188 0.69 -7.21 -12.55
N PHE A 189 0.48 -7.47 -11.26
CA PHE A 189 1.55 -7.85 -10.35
C PHE A 189 2.06 -9.26 -10.53
N ILE A 190 1.21 -10.26 -10.79
CA ILE A 190 1.61 -11.68 -10.73
C ILE A 190 1.58 -12.43 -12.06
N ALA A 191 0.82 -11.98 -13.07
CA ALA A 191 0.64 -12.73 -14.31
C ALA A 191 1.94 -12.97 -15.07
N GLY A 192 2.24 -14.24 -15.34
CA GLY A 192 3.42 -14.66 -16.12
C GLY A 192 4.77 -14.42 -15.42
N LYS A 193 4.77 -14.16 -14.09
CA LYS A 193 5.97 -13.83 -13.33
C LYS A 193 6.40 -14.97 -12.42
N THR A 194 7.65 -14.87 -12.00
CA THR A 194 8.27 -15.76 -11.01
C THR A 194 8.57 -14.98 -9.74
N PHE A 195 8.25 -15.58 -8.61
CA PHE A 195 8.55 -15.04 -7.27
C PHE A 195 9.35 -16.04 -6.48
N TYR A 196 10.17 -15.53 -5.58
CA TYR A 196 10.88 -16.30 -4.57
C TYR A 196 10.16 -16.10 -3.25
N VAL A 197 9.51 -17.16 -2.75
CA VAL A 197 8.61 -17.08 -1.62
C VAL A 197 9.31 -17.61 -0.38
N VAL A 198 9.27 -16.82 0.69
CA VAL A 198 9.92 -17.13 1.96
C VAL A 198 8.88 -17.03 3.07
N GLY A 199 8.68 -18.13 3.79
CA GLY A 199 7.85 -18.22 4.98
C GLY A 199 8.69 -18.56 6.21
N ASN A 200 8.15 -18.30 7.40
CA ASN A 200 8.73 -18.75 8.66
C ASN A 200 7.60 -19.19 9.58
N GLY A 201 7.43 -20.50 9.71
CA GLY A 201 6.40 -21.12 10.56
C GLY A 201 7.03 -21.93 11.69
N ASP A 202 6.19 -22.64 12.43
CA ASP A 202 6.61 -23.48 13.57
C ASP A 202 7.54 -24.62 13.13
N ASP A 203 7.36 -25.12 11.90
CA ASP A 203 8.19 -26.17 11.30
C ASP A 203 9.47 -25.63 10.64
N GLY A 204 9.70 -24.31 10.73
CA GLY A 204 10.90 -23.63 10.27
C GLY A 204 10.70 -22.74 9.05
N ILE A 205 11.82 -22.44 8.38
CA ILE A 205 11.85 -21.52 7.24
C ILE A 205 11.46 -22.29 5.98
N TRP A 206 10.33 -21.92 5.39
CA TRP A 206 9.97 -22.33 4.04
C TRP A 206 10.66 -21.43 3.01
N TYR A 207 11.24 -22.02 1.98
CA TYR A 207 11.87 -21.25 0.91
C TYR A 207 11.75 -21.96 -0.44
N GLY A 208 11.11 -21.28 -1.38
CA GLY A 208 10.93 -21.79 -2.73
C GLY A 208 10.73 -20.70 -3.77
N LYS A 209 10.24 -21.11 -4.94
CA LYS A 209 9.75 -20.21 -5.98
C LYS A 209 8.35 -20.58 -6.44
N ALA A 210 7.60 -19.57 -6.86
CA ALA A 210 6.28 -19.67 -7.45
C ALA A 210 6.32 -19.08 -8.87
N GLU A 211 5.86 -19.83 -9.87
CA GLU A 211 5.87 -19.47 -11.29
C GLU A 211 4.43 -19.46 -11.82
N PHE A 212 3.88 -18.26 -12.02
CA PHE A 212 2.51 -18.06 -12.47
C PHE A 212 2.41 -18.10 -14.00
N SER A 213 1.37 -18.74 -14.53
CA SER A 213 1.03 -18.66 -15.95
C SER A 213 0.56 -17.24 -16.32
N LYS A 214 0.68 -16.87 -17.61
CA LYS A 214 0.28 -15.52 -18.09
C LYS A 214 -1.22 -15.27 -17.98
N ASP A 215 -2.02 -16.30 -18.11
CA ASP A 215 -3.47 -16.30 -18.00
C ASP A 215 -3.98 -16.53 -16.57
N LEU A 216 -3.06 -16.73 -15.61
CA LEU A 216 -3.35 -17.02 -14.19
C LEU A 216 -4.32 -18.19 -13.99
N THR A 217 -4.16 -19.24 -14.79
CA THR A 217 -4.90 -20.51 -14.64
C THR A 217 -4.06 -21.58 -13.98
N ASN A 218 -2.73 -21.44 -13.98
CA ASN A 218 -1.81 -22.42 -13.43
C ASN A 218 -0.69 -21.75 -12.64
N LEU A 219 -0.30 -22.39 -11.55
CA LEU A 219 0.87 -22.06 -10.75
C LEU A 219 1.77 -23.30 -10.69
N LYS A 220 3.08 -23.10 -10.84
CA LYS A 220 4.09 -24.09 -10.48
C LYS A 220 4.88 -23.60 -9.29
N TRP A 221 5.02 -24.42 -8.25
CA TRP A 221 5.94 -24.12 -7.15
C TRP A 221 7.15 -25.04 -7.18
N THR A 222 8.24 -24.59 -6.56
CA THR A 222 9.44 -25.39 -6.34
C THR A 222 9.96 -25.10 -4.95
N ASP A 223 10.00 -26.10 -4.10
CA ASP A 223 10.66 -26.01 -2.80
C ASP A 223 12.17 -26.20 -2.98
N PHE A 224 12.97 -25.35 -2.33
CA PHE A 224 14.42 -25.38 -2.45
C PHE A 224 15.12 -26.26 -1.42
N TYR A 225 14.44 -26.63 -0.33
CA TYR A 225 14.95 -27.55 0.68
C TYR A 225 14.49 -28.99 0.43
N ASP A 226 13.27 -29.17 -0.07
CA ASP A 226 12.72 -30.46 -0.46
C ASP A 226 12.12 -30.44 -1.89
N PRO A 227 12.95 -30.55 -2.94
CA PRO A 227 12.48 -30.52 -4.31
C PRO A 227 11.46 -31.61 -4.67
N GLU A 228 11.32 -32.68 -3.88
CA GLU A 228 10.32 -33.72 -4.10
C GLU A 228 8.91 -33.23 -3.75
N ASP A 229 8.78 -32.21 -2.89
CA ASP A 229 7.52 -31.56 -2.50
C ASP A 229 7.12 -30.41 -3.46
N SER A 230 7.75 -30.36 -4.64
CA SER A 230 7.43 -29.39 -5.69
C SER A 230 6.27 -29.85 -6.55
N GLY A 231 5.43 -28.92 -7.01
CA GLY A 231 4.23 -29.29 -7.78
C GLY A 231 3.65 -28.20 -8.66
N THR A 232 2.43 -28.47 -9.12
CA THR A 232 1.62 -27.55 -9.93
C THR A 232 0.18 -27.55 -9.45
N ALA A 233 -0.45 -26.38 -9.43
CA ALA A 233 -1.86 -26.22 -9.09
C ALA A 233 -2.59 -25.49 -10.21
N SER A 234 -3.86 -25.86 -10.42
CA SER A 234 -4.80 -25.02 -11.15
C SER A 234 -5.31 -23.93 -10.20
N ILE A 235 -5.40 -22.70 -10.69
CA ILE A 235 -5.74 -21.55 -9.86
C ILE A 235 -6.85 -20.70 -10.50
N GLN A 236 -7.58 -19.98 -9.65
CA GLN A 236 -8.52 -18.93 -10.05
C GLN A 236 -8.28 -17.68 -9.20
N LEU A 237 -8.36 -16.51 -9.83
CA LEU A 237 -8.28 -15.24 -9.13
C LEU A 237 -9.69 -14.68 -8.86
N ASP A 238 -9.92 -14.24 -7.63
CA ASP A 238 -11.15 -13.59 -7.17
C ASP A 238 -10.81 -12.29 -6.42
N GLY A 239 -10.72 -11.15 -7.12
CA GLY A 239 -10.11 -9.95 -6.56
C GLY A 239 -8.61 -10.17 -6.36
N ASN A 240 -8.09 -9.96 -5.14
CA ASN A 240 -6.73 -10.33 -4.78
C ASN A 240 -6.60 -11.74 -4.15
N LYS A 241 -7.71 -12.50 -4.09
CA LYS A 241 -7.75 -13.87 -3.57
C LYS A 241 -7.39 -14.86 -4.65
N LEU A 242 -6.33 -15.61 -4.44
CA LEU A 242 -5.91 -16.75 -5.25
C LEU A 242 -6.52 -18.03 -4.66
N ILE A 243 -7.36 -18.70 -5.45
CA ILE A 243 -8.07 -19.93 -5.09
C ILE A 243 -7.38 -21.10 -5.79
N PHE A 244 -7.04 -22.15 -5.05
CA PHE A 244 -6.51 -23.40 -5.60
C PHE A 244 -7.66 -24.32 -6.00
N LEU A 245 -7.69 -24.73 -7.26
CA LEU A 245 -8.77 -25.53 -7.83
C LEU A 245 -8.45 -27.03 -7.69
N GLY A 246 -9.38 -27.78 -7.11
CA GLY A 246 -9.23 -29.22 -6.90
C GLY A 246 -8.65 -29.60 -5.53
N ASP A 247 -8.36 -28.61 -4.67
CA ASP A 247 -8.10 -28.84 -3.26
C ASP A 247 -9.42 -28.92 -2.49
N ASP A 248 -9.56 -30.01 -1.73
CA ASP A 248 -10.78 -30.30 -0.96
C ASP A 248 -10.83 -29.54 0.39
N ASP A 249 -9.72 -28.93 0.79
CA ASP A 249 -9.61 -28.20 2.07
C ASP A 249 -10.11 -26.75 1.99
N GLY A 250 -10.32 -26.22 0.78
CA GLY A 250 -10.77 -24.86 0.53
C GLY A 250 -9.74 -23.78 0.85
N SER A 251 -8.46 -24.14 1.00
CA SER A 251 -7.37 -23.21 1.25
C SER A 251 -7.24 -22.16 0.14
N TYR A 252 -6.71 -21.00 0.51
CA TYR A 252 -6.54 -19.89 -0.42
C TYR A 252 -5.46 -18.92 0.05
N THR A 253 -4.97 -18.13 -0.91
CA THR A 253 -3.93 -17.14 -0.66
C THR A 253 -4.48 -15.74 -0.95
N ILE A 254 -4.18 -14.76 -0.10
CA ILE A 254 -4.44 -13.34 -0.36
C ILE A 254 -3.13 -12.68 -0.79
N ILE A 255 -3.14 -12.09 -1.99
CA ILE A 255 -2.03 -11.30 -2.51
C ILE A 255 -2.13 -9.87 -1.96
N GLY A 256 -1.16 -9.49 -1.14
CA GLY A 256 -1.08 -8.14 -0.56
C GLY A 256 -0.45 -7.11 -1.50
N SER A 257 -0.17 -5.94 -0.93
CA SER A 257 0.48 -4.83 -1.65
C SER A 257 2.01 -4.96 -1.66
N LEU A 258 2.66 -4.22 -2.57
CA LEU A 258 4.12 -4.09 -2.62
C LEU A 258 4.66 -3.37 -1.38
N LYS A 259 5.53 -4.04 -0.62
CA LYS A 259 6.26 -3.54 0.54
C LYS A 259 7.74 -3.38 0.19
N GLY A 260 8.08 -2.24 -0.41
CA GLY A 260 9.42 -1.97 -0.93
C GLY A 260 9.80 -2.93 -2.06
N ASP A 261 10.41 -4.06 -1.69
CA ASP A 261 11.00 -5.04 -2.61
C ASP A 261 10.30 -6.40 -2.66
N TYR A 262 9.25 -6.59 -1.84
CA TYR A 262 8.49 -7.83 -1.77
C TYR A 262 6.99 -7.57 -1.71
N ILE A 263 6.21 -8.57 -2.04
CA ILE A 263 4.77 -8.61 -1.80
C ILE A 263 4.53 -9.42 -0.53
N GLU A 264 3.70 -8.89 0.36
CA GLU A 264 3.21 -9.64 1.51
C GLU A 264 2.09 -10.56 1.05
N ILE A 265 2.18 -11.83 1.42
CA ILE A 265 1.21 -12.85 1.07
C ILE A 265 0.72 -13.47 2.38
N THR A 266 -0.59 -13.69 2.46
CA THR A 266 -1.20 -14.39 3.61
C THR A 266 -1.94 -15.61 3.10
N ASP A 267 -1.57 -16.76 3.63
CA ASP A 267 -2.20 -18.03 3.34
C ASP A 267 -3.25 -18.35 4.39
N TYR A 268 -4.36 -18.95 3.95
CA TYR A 268 -5.53 -19.22 4.77
C TYR A 268 -6.00 -20.66 4.59
N TYR A 269 -6.41 -21.27 5.69
CA TYR A 269 -7.22 -22.48 5.67
C TYR A 269 -8.62 -22.20 5.11
N GLY A 270 -9.34 -23.23 4.66
CA GLY A 270 -10.68 -23.05 4.08
C GLY A 270 -11.75 -22.55 5.06
N ASP A 271 -11.50 -22.62 6.37
CA ASP A 271 -12.36 -22.00 7.39
C ASP A 271 -12.08 -20.49 7.58
N GLY A 272 -11.09 -19.95 6.87
CA GLY A 272 -10.67 -18.54 6.91
C GLY A 272 -9.72 -18.19 8.04
N THR A 273 -9.20 -19.17 8.79
CA THR A 273 -8.11 -18.95 9.74
C THR A 273 -6.79 -18.73 8.99
N VAL A 274 -5.98 -17.80 9.49
CA VAL A 274 -4.67 -17.50 8.91
C VAL A 274 -3.74 -18.68 9.17
N GLU A 275 -3.19 -19.24 8.10
CA GLU A 275 -2.18 -20.30 8.16
C GLU A 275 -0.78 -19.70 8.29
N SER A 276 -0.43 -18.76 7.42
CA SER A 276 0.91 -18.19 7.42
C SER A 276 0.98 -16.80 6.79
N HIS A 277 2.07 -16.08 7.12
CA HIS A 277 2.46 -14.86 6.44
C HIS A 277 3.80 -15.07 5.74
N THR A 278 3.81 -14.90 4.43
CA THR A 278 4.99 -15.10 3.60
C THR A 278 5.36 -13.83 2.84
N ARG A 279 6.61 -13.79 2.37
CA ARG A 279 7.12 -12.71 1.53
C ARG A 279 7.50 -13.25 0.18
N ALA A 280 6.92 -12.69 -0.87
CA ALA A 280 7.26 -12.99 -2.26
C ALA A 280 8.15 -11.90 -2.84
N TYR A 281 9.40 -12.26 -3.19
CA TYR A 281 10.37 -11.36 -3.79
C TYR A 281 10.45 -11.59 -5.31
N PHE A 282 10.59 -10.49 -6.08
CA PHE A 282 10.89 -10.57 -7.50
C PHE A 282 12.35 -11.00 -7.77
N ASP A 283 13.25 -10.68 -6.82
CA ASP A 283 14.68 -10.90 -6.93
C ASP A 283 15.14 -11.98 -5.94
N LYS A 284 15.82 -13.00 -6.46
CA LYS A 284 16.31 -14.13 -5.65
C LYS A 284 17.32 -13.69 -4.59
N ALA A 285 18.21 -12.76 -4.91
CA ALA A 285 19.24 -12.32 -3.97
C ALA A 285 18.61 -11.59 -2.77
N LYS A 286 17.51 -10.86 -2.98
CA LYS A 286 16.73 -10.26 -1.89
C LYS A 286 16.05 -11.33 -1.02
N ALA A 287 15.45 -12.36 -1.63
CA ALA A 287 14.91 -13.50 -0.88
C ALA A 287 16.00 -14.24 -0.08
N ASP A 288 17.14 -14.55 -0.71
CA ASP A 288 18.29 -15.19 -0.07
C ASP A 288 18.81 -14.37 1.13
N ALA A 289 18.84 -13.04 1.00
CA ALA A 289 19.23 -12.13 2.09
C ALA A 289 18.22 -12.19 3.26
N TYR A 290 16.92 -12.24 2.96
CA TYR A 290 15.89 -12.38 3.98
C TYR A 290 15.96 -13.73 4.70
N VAL A 291 16.11 -14.84 3.96
CA VAL A 291 16.32 -16.18 4.54
C VAL A 291 17.51 -16.20 5.50
N LYS A 292 18.64 -15.57 5.13
CA LYS A 292 19.80 -15.44 6.03
C LYS A 292 19.47 -14.64 7.29
N SER A 293 18.69 -13.57 7.16
CA SER A 293 18.27 -12.77 8.32
C SER A 293 17.41 -13.58 9.31
N LEU A 294 16.54 -14.45 8.80
CA LEU A 294 15.72 -15.35 9.62
C LEU A 294 16.59 -16.40 10.33
N LYS A 295 17.54 -17.03 9.63
CA LYS A 295 18.47 -17.99 10.23
C LYS A 295 19.33 -17.39 11.34
N ASN A 296 19.83 -16.17 11.11
CA ASN A 296 20.58 -15.45 12.14
C ASN A 296 19.70 -15.08 13.34
N SER A 297 18.40 -14.82 13.14
CA SER A 297 17.47 -14.58 14.24
C SER A 297 17.11 -15.85 15.02
N SER A 298 17.08 -17.03 14.37
CA SER A 298 16.86 -18.33 15.02
C SER A 298 18.10 -18.87 15.74
N GLU A 299 19.32 -18.46 15.33
CA GLU A 299 20.57 -18.79 16.04
C GLU A 299 20.85 -17.86 17.22
N THR A 300 20.20 -16.69 17.29
CA THR A 300 20.20 -15.89 18.51
C THR A 300 19.15 -16.42 19.48
N SER A 301 19.57 -17.28 20.40
CA SER A 301 19.10 -17.11 21.79
C SER A 301 19.16 -15.62 22.10
N TYR A 302 18.06 -15.02 22.53
CA TYR A 302 17.90 -13.59 22.85
C TYR A 302 19.24 -12.94 23.24
N ASN A 303 19.87 -12.24 22.30
CA ASN A 303 21.16 -11.59 22.51
C ASN A 303 20.95 -10.13 22.95
N GLY A 304 19.91 -9.89 23.75
CA GLY A 304 19.94 -8.75 24.66
C GLY A 304 21.18 -8.97 25.51
N THR A 305 22.12 -8.01 25.52
CA THR A 305 23.14 -8.04 26.57
C THR A 305 22.40 -8.18 27.91
N THR A 306 22.89 -9.02 28.81
CA THR A 306 22.24 -9.26 30.11
C THR A 306 21.87 -7.93 30.81
N GLU A 307 22.59 -6.86 30.51
CA GLU A 307 22.36 -5.49 30.99
C GLU A 307 21.11 -4.79 30.41
N GLN A 308 20.80 -4.92 29.11
CA GLN A 308 19.58 -4.29 28.54
C GLN A 308 18.30 -4.94 29.07
N THR A 309 18.30 -6.26 29.22
CA THR A 309 17.16 -6.98 29.81
C THR A 309 17.02 -6.66 31.29
N LYS A 310 18.15 -6.57 32.03
CA LYS A 310 18.16 -6.12 33.43
C LYS A 310 17.56 -4.72 33.59
N GLU A 311 17.94 -3.73 32.77
CA GLU A 311 17.38 -2.37 32.87
C GLU A 311 15.85 -2.32 32.70
N LEU A 312 15.28 -3.23 31.90
CA LEU A 312 13.85 -3.28 31.65
C LEU A 312 13.06 -3.92 32.79
N VAL A 313 13.63 -4.90 33.49
CA VAL A 313 12.90 -5.74 34.45
C VAL A 313 13.34 -5.56 35.90
N ALA A 314 14.54 -5.03 36.17
CA ALA A 314 15.06 -4.81 37.51
C ALA A 314 14.10 -3.99 38.39
N GLY A 315 13.75 -4.56 39.55
CA GLY A 315 12.84 -3.96 40.53
C GLY A 315 11.40 -3.76 40.03
N LYS A 316 11.04 -4.33 38.87
CA LYS A 316 9.71 -4.15 38.28
C LYS A 316 8.76 -5.29 38.63
N VAL A 317 7.49 -4.93 38.66
CA VAL A 317 6.37 -5.85 38.88
C VAL A 317 5.57 -5.94 37.58
N PHE A 318 5.30 -7.17 37.16
CA PHE A 318 4.47 -7.48 36.00
C PHE A 318 3.22 -8.24 36.45
N TYR A 319 2.12 -7.98 35.75
CA TYR A 319 0.85 -8.65 35.96
C TYR A 319 0.48 -9.35 34.66
N ILE A 320 0.45 -10.68 34.69
CA ILE A 320 0.22 -11.50 33.50
C ILE A 320 -1.17 -12.13 33.65
N PRO A 321 -2.17 -11.63 32.90
CA PRO A 321 -3.48 -12.27 32.87
C PRO A 321 -3.40 -13.54 32.03
N TYR A 322 -3.91 -14.65 32.56
CA TYR A 322 -4.05 -15.90 31.83
C TYR A 322 -5.33 -16.64 32.26
N TYR A 323 -5.73 -17.66 31.51
CA TYR A 323 -6.89 -18.49 31.83
C TYR A 323 -6.43 -19.84 32.34
N GLU A 324 -6.93 -20.23 33.51
CA GLU A 324 -6.71 -21.55 34.09
C GLU A 324 -8.06 -22.08 34.58
N ASN A 325 -8.41 -23.32 34.20
CA ASN A 325 -9.68 -23.95 34.57
C ASN A 325 -10.93 -23.07 34.28
N ASN A 326 -10.98 -22.41 33.12
CA ASN A 326 -12.06 -21.49 32.72
C ASN A 326 -12.27 -20.28 33.65
N GLN A 327 -11.29 -19.92 34.47
CA GLN A 327 -11.29 -18.69 35.26
C GLN A 327 -10.15 -17.77 34.79
N GLY A 328 -10.43 -16.47 34.72
CA GLY A 328 -9.38 -15.47 34.51
C GLY A 328 -8.56 -15.30 35.77
N VAL A 329 -7.27 -15.60 35.69
CA VAL A 329 -6.29 -15.46 36.77
C VAL A 329 -5.29 -14.37 36.38
N ILE A 330 -4.76 -13.66 37.36
CA ILE A 330 -3.66 -12.71 37.17
C ILE A 330 -2.48 -13.18 38.01
N GLU A 331 -1.40 -13.61 37.36
CA GLU A 331 -0.14 -13.86 38.05
C GLU A 331 0.61 -12.55 38.24
N LYS A 332 1.13 -12.34 39.44
CA LYS A 332 1.99 -11.21 39.75
C LYS A 332 3.41 -11.71 39.84
N ILE A 333 4.28 -11.21 38.96
CA ILE A 333 5.70 -11.52 38.96
C ILE A 333 6.47 -10.29 39.40
N THR A 334 7.31 -10.43 40.41
CA THR A 334 8.18 -9.34 40.89
C THR A 334 9.63 -9.73 40.69
N PHE A 335 10.38 -8.92 39.95
CA PHE A 335 11.83 -9.06 39.84
C PHE A 335 12.53 -8.30 40.97
N ASN A 336 13.62 -8.86 41.48
CA ASN A 336 14.50 -8.12 42.39
C ASN A 336 15.29 -7.03 41.64
N ASP A 337 15.92 -6.12 42.40
CA ASP A 337 16.56 -4.91 41.86
C ASP A 337 17.76 -5.16 40.94
N ASP A 338 18.34 -6.36 40.95
CA ASP A 338 19.43 -6.76 40.06
C ASP A 338 18.97 -7.75 38.97
N ALA A 339 17.66 -8.03 38.91
CA ALA A 339 17.00 -8.94 37.99
C ALA A 339 17.65 -10.35 37.91
N THR A 340 18.17 -10.83 39.04
CA THR A 340 18.74 -12.18 39.17
C THR A 340 17.74 -13.21 39.69
N SER A 341 16.61 -12.76 40.24
CA SER A 341 15.53 -13.64 40.73
C SER A 341 14.16 -12.97 40.65
N LEU A 342 13.11 -13.80 40.63
CA LEU A 342 11.72 -13.36 40.64
C LEU A 342 10.90 -14.12 41.69
N THR A 343 9.80 -13.51 42.15
CA THR A 343 8.83 -14.08 43.09
C THR A 343 7.40 -13.82 42.68
#